data_AF-A0A381WDY1-F1
#
_entry.id   AF-A0A381WDY1-F1
#
_cell.length_a   1.000
_cell.length_b   1.000
_cell.length_c   1.000
_cell.angle_alpha   90.00
_cell.angle_beta   90.00
_cell.angle_gamma   90.00
#
_symmetry.space_group_name_H-M   'P 1'
#
loop_
_entity.id
_entity.type
_entity.pdbx_description
1 polymer ?
#
loop_
_entity_poly.entity_id
_entity_poly.type
_entity_poly.pdbx_seq_one_letter_code
_entity_poly.pdbx_strand_id
1 'polypeptide(L)'
;MRFLTAKQVNQFKLNGFLVVEDVLSKDEIEVLAERTDLIAANKVNQVPDTSIQLEKIFVNGEQPVADKILSVRKLYNLAVYDQIMWEHVTHTKIVDIITDLLVTDDVKMYGDQLFMKAPKTGTAQGWHQDSASWRD
;
A
#
# COMPACT_ATOMS: atom_id res chain seq x y z
N MET A 1 19.74 6.65 13.67
CA MET A 1 19.71 7.49 12.47
C MET A 1 20.56 6.82 11.41
N ARG A 2 19.90 6.03 10.58
CA ARG A 2 20.48 5.25 9.49
C ARG A 2 20.24 5.92 8.13
N PHE A 3 19.11 6.63 8.00
CA PHE A 3 18.67 7.25 6.75
C PHE A 3 18.26 8.71 6.93
N LEU A 4 17.48 9.03 7.98
CA LEU A 4 16.91 10.37 8.16
C LEU A 4 17.85 11.33 8.89
N THR A 5 17.70 12.62 8.58
CA THR A 5 18.32 13.71 9.34
C THR A 5 17.49 14.08 10.56
N ALA A 6 18.14 14.67 11.58
CA ALA A 6 17.45 15.20 12.77
C ALA A 6 16.37 16.24 12.40
N LYS A 7 16.59 17.03 11.35
CA LYS A 7 15.61 18.01 10.85
C LYS A 7 14.35 17.32 10.32
N GLN A 8 14.48 16.25 9.54
CA GLN A 8 13.35 15.48 9.02
C GLN A 8 12.56 14.79 10.13
N VAL A 9 13.25 14.22 11.12
CA VAL A 9 12.59 13.64 12.30
C VAL A 9 11.81 14.70 13.08
N ASN A 10 12.37 15.89 13.26
CA ASN A 10 11.66 17.00 13.91
C ASN A 10 10.46 17.49 13.09
N GLN A 11 10.56 17.53 11.76
CA GLN A 11 9.43 17.85 10.88
C GLN A 11 8.28 16.85 11.02
N PHE A 12 8.59 15.55 11.07
CA PHE A 12 7.60 14.50 11.31
C PHE A 12 6.90 14.69 12.66
N LYS A 13 7.68 14.89 13.74
CA LYS A 13 7.14 15.09 15.09
C LYS A 13 6.22 16.31 15.20
N LEU A 14 6.53 17.38 14.47
CA LEU A 14 5.73 18.62 14.48
C LEU A 14 4.45 18.49 13.65
N ASN A 15 4.54 17.90 12.45
CA ASN A 15 3.46 17.93 11.47
C ASN A 15 2.62 16.66 11.39
N GLY A 16 3.09 15.55 11.98
CA GLY A 16 2.47 14.23 11.87
C GLY A 16 2.72 13.52 10.54
N PHE A 17 3.53 14.08 9.64
CA PHE A 17 3.91 13.46 8.36
C PHE A 17 5.28 13.94 7.88
N LEU A 18 5.90 13.16 6.99
CA LEU A 18 7.17 13.47 6.33
C LEU A 18 7.13 12.96 4.88
N VAL A 19 7.64 13.77 3.95
CA VAL A 19 7.87 13.36 2.56
C VAL A 19 9.36 13.06 2.38
N VAL A 20 9.65 11.91 1.80
CA VAL A 20 11.01 11.49 1.40
C VAL A 20 10.94 11.14 -0.08
N GLU A 21 11.61 11.91 -0.91
CA GLU A 21 11.63 11.72 -2.36
C GLU A 21 12.67 10.67 -2.76
N ASP A 22 12.51 10.08 -3.95
CA ASP A 22 13.48 9.17 -4.58
C ASP A 22 13.91 7.96 -3.72
N VAL A 23 12.99 7.44 -2.89
CA VAL A 23 13.24 6.24 -2.08
C VAL A 23 13.43 5.01 -2.98
N LEU A 24 12.51 4.83 -3.92
CA LEU A 24 12.55 3.76 -4.92
C LEU A 24 13.00 4.32 -6.27
N SER A 25 13.72 3.50 -7.03
CA SER A 25 14.04 3.76 -8.43
C SER A 25 12.81 3.60 -9.33
N LYS A 26 12.93 4.08 -10.58
CA LYS A 26 11.88 3.93 -11.59
C LYS A 26 11.59 2.47 -11.90
N ASP A 27 12.63 1.65 -12.02
CA ASP A 27 12.51 0.22 -12.33
C ASP A 27 11.78 -0.53 -11.22
N GLU A 28 12.08 -0.21 -9.94
CA GLU A 28 11.35 -0.78 -8.80
C GLU A 28 9.86 -0.40 -8.82
N ILE A 29 9.55 0.85 -9.18
CA ILE A 29 8.17 1.32 -9.32
C ILE A 29 7.45 0.59 -10.46
N GLU A 30 8.13 0.37 -11.59
CA GLU A 30 7.56 -0.31 -12.76
C GLU A 30 7.25 -1.78 -12.46
N VAL A 31 8.17 -2.48 -11.78
CA VAL A 31 7.94 -3.86 -11.30
C VAL A 31 6.72 -3.93 -10.37
N LEU A 32 6.57 -2.97 -9.45
CA LEU A 32 5.42 -2.91 -8.55
C LEU A 32 4.11 -2.62 -9.29
N ALA A 33 4.13 -1.73 -10.28
CA ALA A 33 2.96 -1.40 -11.08
C ALA A 33 2.49 -2.61 -11.90
N GLU A 34 3.40 -3.26 -12.63
CA GLU A 34 3.09 -4.46 -13.39
C GLU A 34 2.56 -5.58 -12.49
N ARG A 35 3.20 -5.79 -11.33
CA ARG A 35 2.76 -6.83 -10.38
C ARG A 35 1.36 -6.52 -9.82
N THR A 36 1.09 -5.26 -9.51
CA THR A 36 -0.22 -4.80 -9.04
C THR A 36 -1.31 -5.09 -10.07
N ASP A 37 -1.07 -4.80 -11.35
CA ASP A 37 -2.02 -5.07 -12.43
C ASP A 37 -2.28 -6.56 -12.61
N LEU A 38 -1.25 -7.40 -12.51
CA LEU A 38 -1.40 -8.86 -12.55
C LEU A 38 -2.24 -9.38 -11.39
N ILE A 39 -1.99 -8.89 -10.17
CA ILE A 39 -2.80 -9.27 -8.99
C ILE A 39 -4.24 -8.79 -9.16
N ALA A 40 -4.45 -7.53 -9.55
CA ALA A 40 -5.78 -6.96 -9.75
C ALA A 40 -6.58 -7.69 -10.84
N ALA A 41 -5.90 -8.13 -11.91
CA ALA A 41 -6.47 -8.96 -12.97
C ALA A 41 -6.74 -10.43 -12.56
N ASN A 42 -6.44 -10.80 -11.31
CA ASN A 42 -6.51 -12.16 -10.78
C ASN A 42 -5.64 -13.17 -11.54
N LYS A 43 -4.42 -12.75 -11.94
CA LYS A 43 -3.46 -13.58 -12.68
C LYS A 43 -2.31 -14.11 -11.81
N VAL A 44 -2.41 -13.94 -10.49
CA VAL A 44 -1.41 -14.36 -9.51
C VAL A 44 -2.03 -15.38 -8.56
N ASN A 45 -1.86 -16.67 -8.88
CA ASN A 45 -2.58 -17.77 -8.23
C ASN A 45 -2.39 -17.87 -6.70
N GLN A 46 -1.25 -17.42 -6.19
CA GLN A 46 -0.97 -17.48 -4.75
C GLN A 46 -1.67 -16.37 -3.94
N VAL A 47 -2.12 -15.29 -4.58
CA VAL A 47 -2.89 -14.25 -3.91
C VAL A 47 -4.36 -14.68 -3.90
N PRO A 48 -5.01 -14.81 -2.72
CA PRO A 48 -6.37 -15.30 -2.65
C PRO A 48 -7.36 -14.25 -3.18
N ASP A 49 -8.48 -14.70 -3.77
CA ASP A 49 -9.57 -13.83 -4.22
C ASP A 49 -10.07 -12.90 -3.11
N THR A 50 -10.01 -13.35 -1.85
CA THR A 50 -10.40 -12.54 -0.70
C THR A 50 -9.58 -11.26 -0.61
N SER A 51 -8.30 -11.26 -1.02
CA SER A 51 -7.42 -10.09 -1.02
C SER A 51 -7.79 -9.05 -2.08
N ILE A 52 -8.73 -9.34 -2.99
CA ILE A 52 -9.14 -8.46 -4.09
C ILE A 52 -10.55 -7.93 -3.81
N GLN A 53 -10.65 -6.65 -3.44
CA GLN A 53 -11.93 -5.97 -3.22
C GLN A 53 -12.31 -5.14 -4.44
N LEU A 54 -13.50 -5.38 -5.00
CA LEU A 54 -14.08 -4.55 -6.07
C LEU A 54 -14.75 -3.27 -5.54
N GLU A 55 -14.88 -2.26 -6.40
CA GLU A 55 -15.75 -1.11 -6.13
C GLU A 55 -17.22 -1.54 -6.01
N LYS A 56 -17.97 -0.87 -5.11
CA LYS A 56 -19.34 -1.28 -4.74
C LYS A 56 -20.30 -1.30 -5.92
N ILE A 57 -20.15 -0.37 -6.87
CA ILE A 57 -21.00 -0.30 -8.07
C ILE A 57 -20.95 -1.60 -8.89
N PHE A 58 -19.82 -2.32 -8.89
CA PHE A 58 -19.68 -3.61 -9.57
C PHE A 58 -20.23 -4.75 -8.72
N VAL A 59 -19.95 -4.74 -7.40
CA VAL A 59 -20.45 -5.76 -6.46
C VAL A 59 -21.98 -5.75 -6.40
N ASN A 60 -22.60 -4.57 -6.42
CA ASN A 60 -24.04 -4.38 -6.36
C ASN A 60 -24.73 -4.64 -7.71
N GLY A 61 -23.99 -4.87 -8.80
CA GLY A 61 -24.53 -5.07 -10.14
C GLY A 61 -25.07 -3.80 -10.81
N GLU A 62 -24.72 -2.61 -10.30
CA GLU A 62 -25.11 -1.33 -10.89
C GLU A 62 -24.37 -1.08 -12.22
N GLN A 63 -23.17 -1.64 -12.36
CA GLN A 63 -22.40 -1.68 -13.60
C GLN A 63 -21.75 -3.05 -13.82
N PRO A 64 -21.69 -3.55 -15.07
CA PRO A 64 -20.94 -4.77 -15.37
C PRO A 64 -19.43 -4.52 -15.25
N VAL A 65 -18.69 -5.56 -14.87
CA VAL A 65 -17.21 -5.54 -14.88
C VAL A 65 -16.73 -5.73 -16.32
N ALA A 66 -16.43 -4.63 -17.00
CA ALA A 66 -15.84 -4.65 -18.34
C ALA A 66 -14.31 -4.81 -18.31
N ASP A 67 -13.66 -4.21 -17.31
CA ASP A 67 -12.23 -4.31 -17.06
C ASP A 67 -12.01 -4.69 -15.59
N LYS A 68 -11.29 -5.79 -15.37
CA LYS A 68 -11.07 -6.32 -14.03
C LYS A 68 -10.23 -5.37 -13.18
N ILE A 69 -9.14 -4.82 -13.71
CA ILE A 69 -8.21 -3.95 -12.99
C ILE A 69 -8.93 -2.66 -12.58
N LEU A 70 -9.65 -2.04 -13.52
CA LEU A 70 -10.41 -0.80 -13.25
C LEU A 70 -11.65 -1.02 -12.36
N SER A 71 -12.01 -2.28 -12.08
CA SER A 71 -13.08 -2.61 -11.14
C SER A 71 -12.61 -2.80 -9.70
N VAL A 72 -11.30 -2.95 -9.48
CA VAL A 72 -10.72 -3.12 -8.14
C VAL A 72 -10.72 -1.79 -7.40
N ARG A 73 -11.13 -1.82 -6.13
CA ARG A 73 -11.05 -0.73 -5.16
C ARG A 73 -9.79 -0.82 -4.31
N LYS A 74 -9.50 -2.03 -3.83
CA LYS A 74 -8.45 -2.25 -2.84
C LYS A 74 -7.90 -3.66 -2.97
N LEU A 75 -6.60 -3.78 -2.84
CA LEU A 75 -5.89 -5.02 -2.60
C LEU A 75 -5.35 -5.01 -1.16
N TYR A 76 -5.32 -6.15 -0.48
CA TYR A 76 -4.84 -6.20 0.91
C TYR A 76 -4.21 -7.55 1.28
N ASN A 77 -3.32 -7.53 2.27
CA ASN A 77 -2.50 -8.69 2.70
C ASN A 77 -1.64 -9.27 1.57
N LEU A 78 -1.20 -8.45 0.62
CA LEU A 78 -0.43 -8.91 -0.53
C LEU A 78 0.96 -9.40 -0.11
N ALA A 79 1.63 -8.71 0.80
CA ALA A 79 2.98 -9.05 1.22
C ALA A 79 3.06 -10.40 1.94
N VAL A 80 1.93 -10.94 2.41
CA VAL A 80 1.83 -12.29 2.97
C VAL A 80 1.94 -13.37 1.90
N TYR A 81 1.45 -13.09 0.69
CA TYR A 81 1.30 -14.09 -0.37
C TYR A 81 2.24 -13.86 -1.55
N ASP A 82 2.74 -12.65 -1.73
CA ASP A 82 3.51 -12.25 -2.92
C ASP A 82 4.90 -11.75 -2.56
N GLN A 83 5.92 -12.41 -3.10
CA GLN A 83 7.33 -12.14 -2.80
C GLN A 83 7.76 -10.73 -3.25
N ILE A 84 7.27 -10.23 -4.38
CA ILE A 84 7.61 -8.88 -4.87
C ILE A 84 7.03 -7.83 -3.90
N MET A 85 5.79 -8.04 -3.44
CA MET A 85 5.17 -7.18 -2.44
C MET A 85 5.88 -7.28 -1.08
N TRP A 86 6.35 -8.47 -0.69
CA TRP A 86 7.16 -8.67 0.51
C TRP A 86 8.50 -7.92 0.43
N GLU A 87 9.21 -8.01 -0.68
CA GLU A 87 10.48 -7.31 -0.91
C GLU A 87 10.30 -5.79 -0.85
N HIS A 88 9.17 -5.27 -1.31
CA HIS A 88 8.85 -3.86 -1.18
C HIS A 88 8.64 -3.43 0.28
N VAL A 89 7.78 -4.12 1.04
CA VAL A 89 7.52 -3.73 2.45
C VAL A 89 8.74 -3.94 3.35
N THR A 90 9.68 -4.81 2.94
CA THR A 90 10.94 -5.05 3.65
C THR A 90 12.14 -4.31 3.07
N HIS A 91 11.95 -3.45 2.06
CA HIS A 91 13.02 -2.71 1.41
C HIS A 91 13.81 -1.87 2.42
N THR A 92 15.13 -2.03 2.48
CA THR A 92 15.98 -1.48 3.55
C THR A 92 15.79 0.01 3.76
N LYS A 93 15.69 0.82 2.69
CA LYS A 93 15.45 2.27 2.83
C LYS A 93 14.12 2.59 3.50
N ILE A 94 13.06 1.81 3.22
CA ILE A 94 11.74 2.01 3.83
C ILE A 94 11.81 1.66 5.31
N VAL A 95 12.40 0.51 5.64
CA VAL A 95 12.57 0.05 7.04
C VAL A 95 13.45 1.03 7.83
N ASP A 96 14.55 1.50 7.27
CA ASP A 96 15.45 2.46 7.92
C ASP A 96 14.79 3.83 8.15
N ILE A 97 13.94 4.30 7.22
CA ILE A 97 13.13 5.51 7.42
C ILE A 97 12.16 5.32 8.59
N ILE A 98 11.41 4.21 8.62
CA ILE A 98 10.41 3.94 9.67
C ILE A 98 11.07 3.78 11.04
N THR A 99 12.16 3.01 11.12
CA THR A 99 12.91 2.76 12.36
C THR A 99 13.54 4.06 12.90
N ASP A 100 14.05 4.94 12.04
CA ASP A 100 14.53 6.26 12.45
C ASP A 100 13.42 7.16 13.00
N LEU A 101 12.21 7.13 12.43
CA LEU A 101 11.06 7.90 12.93
C LEU A 101 10.56 7.39 14.28
N LEU A 102 10.48 6.06 14.44
CA LEU A 102 9.98 5.40 15.63
C LEU A 102 11.04 5.24 16.73
N VAL A 103 12.32 5.51 16.43
CA VAL A 103 13.46 5.35 17.34
C VAL A 103 13.51 3.94 17.92
N THR A 104 13.41 2.95 17.04
CA THR A 104 13.48 1.52 17.37
C THR A 104 14.22 0.78 16.28
N ASP A 105 14.93 -0.28 16.63
CA ASP A 105 15.56 -1.18 15.65
C ASP A 105 14.64 -2.33 15.23
N ASP A 106 13.53 -2.52 15.95
CA ASP A 106 12.59 -3.63 15.76
C ASP A 106 11.21 -3.09 15.37
N VAL A 107 10.74 -3.52 14.20
CA VAL A 107 9.42 -3.21 13.65
C VAL A 107 8.85 -4.45 12.99
N LYS A 108 7.54 -4.62 13.12
CA LYS A 108 6.77 -5.65 12.41
C LYS A 108 5.76 -4.98 11.49
N MET A 109 5.56 -5.55 10.31
CA MET A 109 4.46 -5.15 9.45
C MET A 109 3.14 -5.57 10.12
N TYR A 110 2.28 -4.59 10.40
CA TYR A 110 0.93 -4.86 10.93
C TYR A 110 -0.01 -5.36 9.82
N GLY A 111 0.08 -4.77 8.63
CA GLY A 111 -0.62 -5.20 7.43
C GLY A 111 -0.34 -4.26 6.27
N ASP A 112 -0.70 -4.69 5.06
CA ASP A 112 -0.55 -3.92 3.83
C ASP A 112 -1.90 -3.70 3.12
N GLN A 113 -2.02 -2.56 2.46
CA GLN A 113 -3.15 -2.21 1.62
C GLN A 113 -2.68 -1.39 0.42
N LEU A 114 -3.22 -1.70 -0.75
CA LEU A 114 -3.03 -0.94 -1.98
C LEU A 114 -4.39 -0.44 -2.47
N PHE A 115 -4.58 0.87 -2.49
CA PHE A 115 -5.81 1.49 -2.95
C PHE A 115 -5.77 1.73 -4.46
N MET A 116 -6.69 1.10 -5.17
CA MET A 116 -6.89 1.28 -6.60
C MET A 116 -7.95 2.38 -6.79
N LYS A 117 -7.55 3.50 -7.43
CA LYS A 117 -8.42 4.65 -7.67
C LYS A 117 -8.68 4.80 -9.17
N ALA A 118 -9.51 3.91 -9.68
CA ALA A 118 -9.89 3.94 -11.10
C ALA A 118 -10.55 5.29 -11.47
N PRO A 119 -10.25 5.85 -12.64
CA PRO A 119 -10.91 7.05 -13.11
C PRO A 119 -12.42 6.83 -13.22
N LYS A 120 -13.20 7.84 -12.82
CA LYS A 120 -14.68 7.88 -12.81
C LYS A 120 -15.38 7.02 -11.77
N THR A 121 -14.84 5.86 -11.40
CA THR A 121 -15.49 4.88 -10.50
C THR A 121 -14.84 4.76 -9.12
N GLY A 122 -13.60 5.24 -8.95
CA GLY A 122 -12.87 5.16 -7.69
C GLY A 122 -13.57 5.95 -6.57
N THR A 123 -14.06 5.24 -5.56
CA THR A 123 -14.80 5.86 -4.45
C THR A 123 -13.81 6.56 -3.50
N ALA A 124 -14.13 7.78 -3.09
CA ALA A 124 -13.33 8.55 -2.13
C ALA A 124 -13.12 7.79 -0.81
N GLN A 125 -11.99 8.07 -0.14
CA GLN A 125 -11.76 7.62 1.25
C GLN A 125 -12.15 8.79 2.16
N GLY A 126 -13.10 8.57 3.07
CA GLY A 126 -13.52 9.60 4.01
C GLY A 126 -12.43 9.96 5.01
N TRP A 127 -12.56 11.12 5.66
CA TRP A 127 -11.68 11.51 6.77
C TRP A 127 -11.80 10.53 7.93
N HIS A 128 -10.67 10.07 8.45
CA HIS A 128 -10.59 9.14 9.59
C HIS A 128 -9.19 9.20 10.24
N GLN A 129 -9.06 8.57 11.40
CA GLN A 129 -7.78 8.23 12.01
C GLN A 129 -7.62 6.71 11.98
N ASP A 130 -6.49 6.22 11.46
CA ASP A 130 -6.23 4.78 11.35
C ASP A 130 -6.16 4.12 12.73
N SER A 131 -5.53 4.78 13.69
CA SER A 131 -5.38 4.28 15.07
C SER A 131 -6.71 4.02 15.77
N ALA A 132 -7.78 4.75 15.43
CA ALA A 132 -9.12 4.51 15.97
C ALA A 132 -9.74 3.21 15.45
N SER A 133 -9.21 2.65 14.37
CA SER A 133 -9.67 1.41 13.74
C SER A 133 -8.78 0.21 14.07
N TRP A 134 -7.60 0.43 14.66
CA TRP A 134 -6.73 -0.65 15.11
C TRP A 134 -7.32 -1.26 16.39
N ARG A 135 -7.38 -2.59 16.44
CA ARG A 135 -7.81 -3.34 17.61
C ARG A 135 -6.63 -4.18 18.07
N ASP A 136 -6.40 -4.19 19.38
CA ASP A 136 -5.39 -5.03 20.02
C ASP A 136 -5.72 -6.53 19.87
#